data_AF-A0A6A3KD35-F1
#
_entry.id   AF-A0A6A3KD35-F1
#
_cell.length_a   1.000
_cell.length_b   1.000
_cell.length_c   1.000
_cell.angle_alpha   90.00
_cell.angle_beta   90.00
_cell.angle_gamma   90.00
#
_symmetry.space_group_name_H-M   'P 1'
#
loop_
_entity.id
_entity.type
_entity.pdbx_description
1 polymer ?
#
loop_
_entity_poly.entity_id
_entity_poly.type
_entity_poly.pdbx_seq_one_letter_code
_entity_poly.pdbx_strand_id
1 'polypeptide(L)'
;MTVCGIFRQIGPDLVEAYGSGIVDPAGDMIKTLVVPSMATGYLTILKYAHCSEMKKITGLLRKRHATLKETGARLNRPPVCVTCTTPVGKANDNRKQRHSCKLCGGLLCRGCRVQRKVAIVGIAGFLDHHKVSFCGRCLQQVQRMSPLEIVQEYAAGFSKQTISFASMDSSLSSSMSE
;
A
#
# COMPACT_ATOMS: atom_id res chain seq x y z
N MET A 1 1.10 30.35 1.49
CA MET A 1 1.91 29.25 2.05
C MET A 1 2.95 28.85 1.02
N THR A 2 4.23 28.94 1.36
CA THR A 2 5.34 28.51 0.50
C THR A 2 6.02 27.32 1.18
N VAL A 3 6.25 26.23 0.46
CA VAL A 3 6.88 25.03 1.01
C VAL A 3 7.98 24.53 0.07
N CYS A 4 9.07 24.02 0.64
CA CYS A 4 10.12 23.32 -0.10
C CYS A 4 10.39 21.96 0.53
N GLY A 5 10.75 20.99 -0.31
CA GLY A 5 11.17 19.67 0.09
C GLY A 5 12.42 19.29 -0.70
N ILE A 6 13.45 18.81 0.01
CA ILE A 6 14.70 18.35 -0.58
C ILE A 6 14.86 16.88 -0.21
N PHE A 7 15.05 16.03 -1.21
CA PHE A 7 15.27 14.59 -1.03
C PHE A 7 16.67 14.26 -1.50
N ARG A 8 17.46 13.64 -0.62
CA ARG A 8 18.85 13.25 -0.92
C ARG A 8 18.99 11.75 -0.71
N GLN A 9 19.38 11.03 -1.76
CA GLN A 9 19.73 9.62 -1.63
C GLN A 9 21.11 9.51 -0.96
N ILE A 10 21.17 8.85 0.19
CA ILE A 10 22.41 8.64 0.95
C ILE A 10 22.82 7.17 1.01
N GLY A 11 21.98 6.26 0.48
CA GLY A 11 22.30 4.85 0.28
C GLY A 11 21.32 4.18 -0.69
N PRO A 12 21.52 2.90 -1.02
CA PRO A 12 20.68 2.17 -1.99
C PRO A 12 19.19 2.19 -1.64
N ASP A 13 18.86 2.00 -0.35
CA ASP A 13 17.49 1.97 0.18
C ASP A 13 17.23 3.07 1.21
N LEU A 14 18.05 4.13 1.21
CA LEU A 14 18.00 5.20 2.21
C LEU A 14 17.98 6.59 1.57
N VAL A 15 16.94 7.34 1.90
CA VAL A 15 16.73 8.72 1.47
C VAL A 15 16.57 9.60 2.69
N GLU A 16 17.36 10.66 2.74
CA GLU A 16 17.19 11.77 3.66
C GLU A 16 16.20 12.76 3.06
N ALA A 17 15.23 13.21 3.87
CA ALA A 17 14.23 14.18 3.46
C ALA A 17 14.28 15.40 4.38
N TYR A 18 14.47 16.57 3.78
CA TYR A 18 14.35 17.86 4.44
C TYR A 18 13.10 18.57 3.94
N GLY A 19 12.32 19.16 4.83
CA GLY A 19 11.13 19.94 4.50
C GLY A 19 11.13 21.24 5.29
N SER A 20 10.80 22.34 4.61
CA SER A 20 10.61 23.65 5.25
C SER A 20 9.48 24.41 4.57
N GLY A 21 8.92 25.38 5.26
CA GLY A 21 7.87 26.20 4.70
C GLY A 21 7.53 27.40 5.57
N ILE A 22 6.93 28.39 4.92
CA ILE A 22 6.46 29.62 5.51
C ILE A 22 4.96 29.69 5.25
N VAL A 23 4.19 29.86 6.32
CA VAL A 23 2.74 30.03 6.25
C VAL A 23 2.39 31.36 6.91
N ASP A 24 1.68 32.20 6.18
CA ASP A 24 0.95 33.32 6.75
C ASP A 24 -0.51 32.88 6.88
N PRO A 25 -1.02 32.64 8.10
CA PRO A 25 -2.38 32.20 8.31
C PRO A 25 -3.44 33.30 8.11
N ALA A 26 -3.04 34.55 7.80
CA ALA A 26 -3.89 35.70 7.44
C ALA A 26 -5.38 35.56 7.81
N GLY A 27 -5.73 35.92 9.06
CA GLY A 27 -7.09 35.82 9.59
C GLY A 27 -7.12 35.34 11.05
N ASP A 28 -8.29 34.87 11.50
CA ASP A 28 -8.56 34.41 12.88
C ASP A 28 -8.03 32.99 13.18
N MET A 29 -7.27 32.42 12.23
CA MET A 29 -6.75 31.06 12.34
C MET A 29 -5.62 31.04 13.38
N ILE A 30 -5.88 30.40 14.52
CA ILE A 30 -4.96 30.40 15.66
C ILE A 30 -3.68 29.67 15.26
N LYS A 31 -2.52 30.35 15.35
CA LYS A 31 -1.19 29.77 15.03
C LYS A 31 -0.94 28.41 15.69
N THR A 32 -1.51 28.20 16.88
CA THR A 32 -1.45 26.93 17.62
C THR A 32 -2.17 25.77 16.94
N LEU A 33 -3.12 26.02 16.04
CA LEU A 33 -3.77 24.99 15.21
C LEU A 33 -3.04 24.79 13.88
N VAL A 34 -2.59 25.88 13.26
CA VAL A 34 -1.98 25.86 11.92
C VAL A 34 -0.62 25.17 11.93
N VAL A 35 0.24 25.50 12.90
CA VAL A 35 1.62 24.99 12.95
C VAL A 35 1.67 23.46 13.16
N PRO A 36 0.95 22.86 14.13
CA PRO A 36 0.93 21.40 14.29
C PRO A 36 0.35 20.65 13.09
N SER A 37 -0.67 21.23 12.46
CA SER A 37 -1.26 20.67 11.24
C SER A 37 -0.22 20.61 10.13
N MET A 38 0.49 21.71 9.87
CA MET A 38 1.59 21.75 8.88
C MET A 38 2.70 20.75 9.20
N ALA A 39 3.14 20.68 10.47
CA ALA A 39 4.14 19.70 10.91
C ALA A 39 3.68 18.26 10.62
N THR A 40 2.41 17.95 10.92
CA THR A 40 1.81 16.64 10.59
C THR A 40 1.82 16.38 9.09
N GLY A 41 1.53 17.41 8.28
CA GLY A 41 1.65 17.37 6.83
C GLY A 41 3.05 16.98 6.36
N TYR A 42 4.10 17.60 6.90
CA TYR A 42 5.49 17.24 6.57
C TYR A 42 5.82 15.80 6.97
N LEU A 43 5.37 15.36 8.14
CA LEU A 43 5.63 14.00 8.63
C LEU A 43 4.95 12.92 7.79
N THR A 44 3.98 13.27 6.91
CA THR A 44 3.40 12.30 5.97
C THR A 44 4.43 11.71 4.99
N ILE A 45 5.54 12.43 4.73
CA ILE A 45 6.66 11.95 3.90
C ILE A 45 7.22 10.63 4.44
N LEU A 46 7.24 10.44 5.77
CA LEU A 46 7.71 9.20 6.40
C LEU A 46 6.87 7.98 6.00
N LYS A 47 5.63 8.20 5.54
CA LYS A 47 4.75 7.13 5.06
C LYS A 47 4.97 6.77 3.60
N TYR A 48 5.78 7.53 2.84
CA TYR A 48 5.93 7.36 1.39
C TYR A 48 6.48 5.98 1.03
N ALA A 49 7.46 5.47 1.78
CA ALA A 49 8.01 4.13 1.56
C ALA A 49 6.91 3.06 1.66
N HIS A 50 6.13 3.08 2.75
CA HIS A 50 5.01 2.16 2.96
C HIS A 50 3.91 2.33 1.89
N CYS A 51 3.55 3.56 1.56
CA CYS A 51 2.58 3.85 0.50
C CYS A 51 3.07 3.35 -0.87
N SER A 52 4.38 3.46 -1.16
CA SER A 52 4.98 2.95 -2.38
C SER A 52 4.89 1.42 -2.45
N GLU A 53 5.19 0.72 -1.35
CA GLU A 53 5.07 -0.73 -1.26
C GLU A 53 3.62 -1.16 -1.51
N MET A 54 2.67 -0.46 -0.88
CA MET A 54 1.25 -0.73 -1.06
C MET A 54 0.80 -0.57 -2.50
N LYS A 55 1.19 0.53 -3.16
CA LYS A 55 0.86 0.78 -4.58
C LYS A 55 1.45 -0.27 -5.50
N LYS A 56 2.69 -0.71 -5.24
CA LYS A 56 3.33 -1.82 -5.98
C LYS A 56 2.55 -3.12 -5.82
N ILE A 57 2.16 -3.48 -4.60
CA ILE A 57 1.34 -4.68 -4.34
C ILE A 57 0.01 -4.58 -5.09
N THR A 58 -0.71 -3.46 -4.95
CA THR A 58 -2.02 -3.28 -5.58
C THR A 58 -1.91 -3.29 -7.11
N GLY A 59 -0.88 -2.66 -7.69
CA GLY A 59 -0.60 -2.72 -9.13
C GLY A 59 -0.38 -4.15 -9.63
N LEU A 60 0.49 -4.93 -8.97
CA LEU A 60 0.69 -6.33 -9.35
C LEU A 60 -0.56 -7.20 -9.18
N LEU A 61 -1.36 -6.97 -8.14
CA LEU A 61 -2.62 -7.67 -7.96
C LEU A 61 -3.60 -7.40 -9.11
N ARG A 62 -3.68 -6.16 -9.59
CA ARG A 62 -4.49 -5.80 -10.76
C ARG A 62 -4.01 -6.50 -12.02
N LYS A 63 -2.70 -6.46 -12.32
CA LYS A 63 -2.10 -7.18 -13.45
C LYS A 63 -2.45 -8.66 -13.40
N ARG A 64 -2.24 -9.29 -12.24
CA ARG A 64 -2.57 -10.71 -12.05
C ARG A 64 -4.05 -11.00 -12.28
N HIS A 65 -4.93 -10.13 -11.81
CA HIS A 65 -6.37 -10.28 -12.00
C HIS A 65 -6.78 -10.13 -13.47
N ALA A 66 -6.18 -9.20 -14.21
CA ALA A 66 -6.38 -9.07 -15.65
C ALA A 66 -5.93 -10.34 -16.40
N THR A 67 -4.71 -10.82 -16.14
CA THR A 67 -4.20 -12.08 -16.74
C THR A 67 -5.11 -13.27 -16.42
N LEU A 68 -5.63 -13.38 -15.19
CA LEU A 68 -6.54 -14.47 -14.82
C LEU A 68 -7.89 -14.41 -15.55
N LYS A 69 -8.42 -13.21 -15.82
CA LYS A 69 -9.64 -13.03 -16.61
C LYS A 69 -9.45 -13.49 -18.06
N GLU A 70 -8.29 -13.18 -18.64
CA GLU A 70 -7.95 -13.54 -20.02
C GLU A 70 -7.67 -15.04 -20.19
N THR A 71 -6.87 -15.62 -19.30
CA THR A 71 -6.39 -17.00 -19.48
C THR A 71 -7.35 -18.04 -18.89
N GLY A 72 -8.25 -17.68 -17.96
CA GLY A 72 -9.19 -18.60 -17.28
C GLY A 72 -8.55 -19.76 -16.50
N ALA A 73 -7.24 -19.95 -16.60
CA ALA A 73 -6.57 -21.16 -16.19
C ALA A 73 -6.29 -21.16 -14.68
N ARG A 74 -7.03 -22.01 -13.96
CA ARG A 74 -6.55 -22.56 -12.70
C ARG A 74 -5.48 -23.58 -13.03
N LEU A 75 -4.21 -23.18 -12.92
CA LEU A 75 -3.09 -24.11 -13.03
C LEU A 75 -3.29 -25.20 -11.96
N ASN A 76 -3.54 -26.44 -12.38
CA ASN A 76 -3.59 -27.61 -11.50
C ASN A 76 -2.19 -27.80 -10.88
N ARG A 77 -1.93 -27.11 -9.77
CA ARG A 77 -0.67 -27.18 -9.06
C ARG A 77 -0.73 -28.27 -7.99
N PRO A 78 0.39 -28.98 -7.76
CA PRO A 78 0.48 -29.93 -6.66
C PRO A 78 0.18 -29.23 -5.32
N PRO A 79 -0.41 -29.93 -4.34
CA PRO A 79 -0.81 -29.38 -3.05
C PRO A 79 0.40 -29.19 -2.12
N VAL A 80 1.41 -28.45 -2.58
CA VAL A 80 2.67 -28.19 -1.87
C VAL A 80 2.88 -26.70 -1.69
N CYS A 81 3.58 -26.31 -0.63
CA CYS A 81 3.86 -24.92 -0.36
C CYS A 81 4.83 -24.36 -1.41
N VAL A 82 4.49 -23.21 -2.00
CA VAL A 82 5.33 -22.55 -3.03
C VAL A 82 6.67 -22.04 -2.47
N THR A 83 6.86 -22.02 -1.15
CA THR A 83 8.06 -21.48 -0.50
C THR A 83 8.97 -22.59 0.02
N CYS A 84 8.45 -23.51 0.86
CA CYS A 84 9.23 -24.57 1.50
C CYS A 84 8.89 -25.98 1.00
N THR A 85 8.08 -26.10 -0.06
CA THR A 85 7.68 -27.36 -0.71
C THR A 85 6.98 -28.39 0.18
N THR A 86 6.71 -28.07 1.45
CA THR A 86 6.00 -28.97 2.35
C THR A 86 4.57 -29.23 1.85
N PRO A 87 4.06 -30.47 1.96
CA PRO A 87 2.68 -30.78 1.59
C PRO A 87 1.70 -29.93 2.40
N VAL A 88 0.82 -29.20 1.72
CA VAL A 88 -0.23 -28.39 2.33
C VAL A 88 -1.50 -29.24 2.32
N GLY A 89 -1.64 -30.11 3.33
CA GLY A 89 -2.83 -30.91 3.69
C GLY A 89 -3.70 -31.47 2.55
N LYS A 90 -3.77 -32.80 2.43
CA LYS A 90 -4.63 -33.49 1.45
C LYS A 90 -6.10 -33.04 1.59
N ALA A 91 -6.78 -32.90 0.46
CA ALA A 91 -8.16 -32.42 0.33
C ALA A 91 -9.20 -33.44 0.85
N ASN A 92 -9.03 -33.99 2.06
CA ASN A 92 -9.95 -34.99 2.57
C ASN A 92 -10.40 -34.78 4.02
N ASP A 93 -10.28 -33.56 4.56
CA ASP A 93 -10.96 -33.29 5.83
C ASP A 93 -11.31 -31.80 5.97
N ASN A 94 -12.57 -31.57 6.31
CA ASN A 94 -13.25 -30.32 6.64
C ASN A 94 -12.51 -29.00 6.39
N ARG A 95 -12.93 -28.26 5.35
CA ARG A 95 -12.99 -26.78 5.27
C ARG A 95 -11.79 -25.95 5.75
N LYS A 96 -10.59 -26.50 5.94
CA LYS A 96 -9.39 -25.69 6.22
C LYS A 96 -9.08 -24.85 4.99
N GLN A 97 -9.47 -23.57 5.03
CA GLN A 97 -9.19 -22.59 3.97
C GLN A 97 -7.72 -22.69 3.57
N ARG A 98 -7.46 -23.22 2.38
CA ARG A 98 -6.12 -23.24 1.80
C ARG A 98 -5.72 -21.80 1.52
N HIS A 99 -4.67 -21.34 2.17
CA HIS A 99 -4.13 -20.01 1.90
C HIS A 99 -3.26 -20.08 0.64
N SER A 100 -3.45 -19.11 -0.24
CA SER A 100 -2.62 -18.95 -1.43
C SER A 100 -2.03 -17.54 -1.47
N CYS A 101 -0.84 -17.43 -2.05
CA CYS A 101 -0.24 -16.15 -2.36
C CYS A 101 -1.06 -15.48 -3.47
N LYS A 102 -1.59 -14.26 -3.23
CA LYS A 102 -2.40 -13.58 -4.24
C LYS A 102 -1.61 -13.04 -5.44
N LEU A 103 -0.29 -12.94 -5.33
CA LEU A 103 0.56 -12.54 -6.46
C LEU A 103 0.88 -13.71 -7.39
N CYS A 104 1.49 -14.78 -6.88
CA CYS A 104 1.91 -15.92 -7.72
C CYS A 104 0.88 -17.06 -7.81
N GLY A 105 -0.19 -17.03 -7.01
CA GLY A 105 -1.22 -18.07 -6.93
C GLY A 105 -0.80 -19.38 -6.24
N GLY A 106 0.44 -19.48 -5.74
CA GLY A 106 0.95 -20.67 -5.07
C GLY A 106 0.35 -20.90 -3.68
N LEU A 107 0.25 -22.16 -3.25
CA LEU A 107 -0.25 -22.52 -1.92
C LEU A 107 0.77 -22.19 -0.83
N LEU A 108 0.28 -21.87 0.37
CA LEU A 108 1.09 -21.49 1.52
C LEU A 108 0.77 -22.38 2.71
N CYS A 109 1.82 -22.92 3.35
CA CYS A 109 1.70 -23.47 4.70
C CYS A 109 1.53 -22.33 5.72
N ARG A 110 1.19 -22.66 6.96
CA ARG A 110 1.00 -21.64 8.02
C ARG A 110 2.27 -20.83 8.29
N GLY A 111 3.44 -21.46 8.28
CA GLY A 111 4.72 -20.81 8.56
C GLY A 111 5.24 -19.89 7.44
N CYS A 112 4.94 -20.19 6.17
CA CYS A 112 5.36 -19.36 5.03
C CYS A 112 4.34 -18.29 4.63
N ARG A 113 3.19 -18.23 5.32
CA ARG A 113 2.13 -17.27 5.03
C ARG A 113 2.44 -15.93 5.69
N VAL A 114 2.64 -14.89 4.89
CA VAL A 114 2.73 -13.52 5.37
C VAL A 114 1.41 -12.80 5.06
N GLN A 115 0.72 -12.31 6.09
CA GLN A 115 -0.49 -11.50 5.93
C GLN A 115 -0.15 -10.01 5.92
N ARG A 116 -0.67 -9.27 4.94
CA ARG A 116 -0.59 -7.81 4.87
C ARG A 116 -1.99 -7.22 4.70
N LYS A 117 -2.23 -6.06 5.30
CA LYS A 117 -3.44 -5.26 5.05
C LYS A 117 -3.19 -4.46 3.78
N VAL A 118 -3.88 -4.78 2.69
CA VAL A 118 -3.74 -4.09 1.42
C VAL A 118 -4.84 -3.03 1.30
N ALA A 119 -4.43 -1.80 1.00
CA ALA A 119 -5.36 -0.71 0.76
C ALA A 119 -5.86 -0.74 -0.69
N ILE A 120 -7.17 -0.78 -0.87
CA ILE A 120 -7.85 -0.72 -2.15
C ILE A 120 -8.74 0.51 -2.15
N VAL A 121 -8.57 1.37 -3.14
CA VAL A 121 -9.44 2.54 -3.34
C VAL A 121 -10.67 2.08 -4.11
N GLY A 122 -11.84 2.16 -3.47
CA GLY A 122 -13.12 1.88 -4.07
C GLY A 122 -13.56 2.98 -5.06
N ILE A 123 -14.63 2.70 -5.82
CA ILE A 123 -15.14 3.59 -6.87
C ILE A 123 -15.56 4.96 -6.32
N ALA A 124 -16.07 5.01 -5.09
CA ALA A 124 -16.45 6.24 -4.40
C ALA A 124 -15.29 6.91 -3.64
N GLY A 125 -14.04 6.50 -3.88
CA GLY A 125 -12.86 7.10 -3.25
C GLY A 125 -12.54 6.60 -1.84
N PHE A 126 -13.39 5.76 -1.25
CA PHE A 126 -13.11 5.14 0.05
C PHE A 126 -11.92 4.19 -0.01
N LEU A 127 -11.07 4.25 1.01
CA LEU A 127 -9.96 3.32 1.23
C LEU A 127 -10.45 2.15 2.07
N ASP A 128 -10.55 0.96 1.47
CA ASP A 128 -10.83 -0.28 2.19
C ASP A 128 -9.54 -1.11 2.36
N HIS A 129 -9.42 -1.75 3.52
CA HIS A 129 -8.24 -2.52 3.90
C HIS A 129 -8.56 -4.01 3.98
N HIS A 130 -8.05 -4.78 3.03
CA HIS A 130 -8.26 -6.23 3.01
C HIS A 130 -7.04 -6.98 3.54
N LYS A 131 -7.26 -7.99 4.38
CA LYS A 131 -6.21 -8.92 4.81
C LYS A 131 -5.90 -9.89 3.65
N VAL A 132 -4.73 -9.73 3.03
CA VAL A 132 -4.27 -10.54 1.89
C VAL A 132 -3.05 -11.36 2.29
N SER A 133 -2.91 -12.55 1.72
CA SER A 133 -1.80 -13.48 1.99
C SER A 133 -0.79 -13.50 0.84
N PHE A 134 0.49 -13.48 1.19
CA PHE A 134 1.62 -13.48 0.27
C PHE A 134 2.69 -14.48 0.72
N CYS A 135 3.51 -14.97 -0.22
CA CYS A 135 4.78 -15.62 0.12
C CYS A 135 5.90 -14.57 0.26
N GLY A 136 6.93 -14.90 1.01
CA GLY A 136 8.10 -14.02 1.19
C GLY A 136 8.79 -13.64 -0.12
N ARG A 137 8.87 -14.57 -1.09
CA ARG A 137 9.48 -14.31 -2.41
C ARG A 137 8.78 -13.18 -3.16
N CYS A 138 7.45 -13.18 -3.21
CA CYS A 138 6.72 -12.12 -3.89
C CYS A 138 6.82 -10.78 -3.15
N LEU A 139 6.86 -10.78 -1.81
CA LEU A 139 7.06 -9.55 -1.04
C LEU A 139 8.48 -8.97 -1.25
N GLN A 140 9.49 -9.83 -1.32
CA GLN A 140 10.86 -9.40 -1.63
C GLN A 140 10.96 -8.81 -3.05
N GLN A 141 10.26 -9.41 -4.01
CA GLN A 141 10.17 -8.85 -5.36
C GLN A 141 9.49 -7.47 -5.36
N VAL A 142 8.41 -7.30 -4.59
CA VAL A 142 7.75 -6.00 -4.40
C VAL A 142 8.70 -4.94 -3.87
N GLN A 143 9.52 -5.28 -2.87
CA GLN A 143 10.49 -4.34 -2.32
C GLN A 143 11.51 -3.89 -3.39
N ARG A 144 12.01 -4.83 -4.19
CA ARG A 144 13.04 -4.58 -5.22
C ARG A 144 12.53 -3.92 -6.51
N MET A 145 11.22 -3.93 -6.77
CA MET A 145 10.68 -3.30 -7.97
C MET A 145 10.88 -1.78 -7.96
N SER A 146 11.13 -1.20 -9.13
CA SER A 146 11.14 0.25 -9.28
C SER A 146 9.73 0.81 -9.10
N PRO A 147 9.53 1.84 -8.27
CA PRO A 147 8.24 2.55 -8.19
C PRO A 147 7.83 3.20 -9.53
N LEU A 148 8.78 3.47 -10.43
CA LEU A 148 8.53 4.17 -11.69
C LEU A 148 7.59 3.40 -12.62
N GLU A 149 7.71 2.08 -12.67
CA GLU A 149 6.83 1.24 -13.49
C GLU A 149 5.36 1.41 -13.10
N ILE A 150 5.11 1.49 -11.80
CA ILE A 150 3.76 1.73 -11.27
C ILE A 150 3.31 3.14 -11.64
N VAL A 151 4.16 4.15 -11.44
CA VAL A 151 3.82 5.54 -11.78
C VAL A 151 3.48 5.69 -13.27
N GLN A 152 4.26 5.09 -14.17
CA GLN A 152 4.01 5.11 -15.61
C GLN A 152 2.67 4.46 -15.96
N GLU A 153 2.35 3.32 -15.35
CA GLU A 153 1.07 2.65 -15.54
C GLU A 153 -0.12 3.49 -15.04
N TYR A 154 0.04 4.15 -13.89
CA TYR A 154 -0.94 5.11 -13.39
C TYR A 154 -1.09 6.35 -14.28
N ALA A 155 0.00 6.81 -14.91
CA ALA A 155 -0.04 7.93 -15.84
C ALA A 155 -0.69 7.56 -17.19
N ALA A 156 -0.53 6.31 -17.63
CA ALA A 156 -1.09 5.81 -18.89
C ALA A 156 -2.57 5.41 -18.79
N GLY A 157 -3.07 5.05 -17.61
CA GLY A 157 -4.46 4.64 -17.36
C GLY A 157 -5.33 5.75 -16.75
N PHE A 158 -6.44 6.09 -17.40
CA PHE A 158 -7.42 7.10 -16.96
C PHE A 158 -7.89 6.90 -15.51
N SER A 159 -7.40 7.75 -14.62
CA SER A 159 -8.11 8.93 -14.12
C SER A 159 -7.11 9.67 -13.26
N LYS A 160 -7.17 10.99 -13.26
CA LYS A 160 -6.57 11.82 -12.22
C LYS A 160 -7.18 11.36 -10.87
N GLN A 161 -6.67 10.28 -10.30
CA GLN A 161 -6.50 10.21 -8.86
C GLN A 161 -5.39 11.22 -8.59
N THR A 162 -5.74 12.49 -8.74
CA THR A 162 -5.22 13.53 -7.88
C THR A 162 -5.32 12.86 -6.53
N ILE A 163 -4.19 12.48 -5.96
CA ILE A 163 -4.08 12.46 -4.52
C ILE A 163 -4.32 13.93 -4.22
N SER A 164 -5.60 14.29 -4.11
CA SER A 164 -5.97 15.36 -3.24
C SER A 164 -5.33 14.87 -1.96
N PHE A 165 -4.24 15.52 -1.56
CA PHE A 165 -4.06 15.72 -0.14
C PHE A 165 -5.38 16.36 0.25
N ALA A 166 -6.36 15.52 0.57
CA ALA A 166 -7.63 15.96 1.09
C ALA A 166 -7.19 16.93 2.17
N SER A 167 -7.71 18.16 2.06
CA SER A 167 -7.66 19.14 3.13
C SER A 167 -7.66 18.40 4.44
N MET A 168 -6.81 18.86 5.34
CA MET A 168 -6.79 18.45 6.73
C MET A 168 -8.21 18.54 7.30
N ASP A 169 -9.00 17.49 7.10
CA ASP A 169 -10.30 17.34 7.74
C ASP A 169 -9.97 16.85 9.14
N SER A 170 -9.77 17.85 9.98
CA SER A 170 -9.94 17.83 11.41
C SER A 170 -11.08 16.88 11.79
N SER A 171 -10.71 15.69 12.25
CA SER A 171 -11.54 14.90 13.15
C SER A 171 -10.94 15.02 14.55
N LEU A 172 -11.03 16.21 15.13
CA LEU A 172 -11.13 16.35 16.58
C LEU A 172 -12.63 16.41 16.90
N SER A 173 -13.26 15.26 17.06
CA SER A 173 -14.50 15.19 17.81
C SER A 173 -14.16 15.40 19.28
N SER A 174 -14.17 16.64 19.75
CA SER A 174 -14.17 16.96 21.17
C SER A 174 -15.55 16.67 21.73
N SER A 175 -15.72 15.53 22.38
CA SER A 175 -16.77 15.35 23.38
C SER A 175 -16.28 16.01 24.66
N MET A 176 -16.78 17.21 24.95
CA MET A 176 -16.82 17.75 26.31
C MET A 176 -18.29 17.94 26.64
N SER A 177 -18.77 17.09 27.54
CA SER A 177 -20.01 17.26 28.26
C SER A 177 -19.68 17.99 29.57
N GLU A 178 -20.31 19.13 29.79
CA GLU A 178 -20.76 19.57 31.11
C GLU A 178 -22.28 19.70 31.07
#